data_AF-A0A7C1BQR6-F1
#
_entry.id   AF-A0A7C1BQR6-F1
#
_cell.length_a   1.000
_cell.length_b   1.000
_cell.length_c   1.000
_cell.angle_alpha   90.00
_cell.angle_beta   90.00
_cell.angle_gamma   90.00
#
_symmetry.space_group_name_H-M   'P 1'
#
loop_
_entity.id
_entity.type
_entity.pdbx_description
1 polymer ?
#
loop_
_entity_poly.entity_id
_entity_poly.type
_entity_poly.pdbx_seq_one_letter_code
_entity_poly.pdbx_strand_id
1 'polypeptide(L)' 'MPAITLKKPKASCNDVNCPFHGKLSVRGKVLEGVVVSDKMDKTVIVRRDYLHYVPKYMRYERRHSRIPAHNPPCINA' A
#
# COMPACT_ATOMS: atom_id res chain seq x y z
N MET A 1 -20.46 -1.41 -7.23
CA MET A 1 -19.27 -0.83 -6.56
C MET A 1 -18.80 -1.84 -5.54
N PRO A 2 -17.60 -2.44 -5.66
CA PRO A 2 -17.21 -3.50 -4.75
C PRO A 2 -16.93 -2.87 -3.38
N ALA A 3 -17.70 -3.29 -2.38
CA ALA A 3 -17.40 -3.03 -0.99
C ALA A 3 -16.13 -3.82 -0.64
N ILE A 4 -15.03 -3.11 -0.44
CA ILE A 4 -13.78 -3.71 0.00
C ILE A 4 -13.99 -4.11 1.47
N THR A 5 -14.07 -5.41 1.75
CA THR A 5 -14.24 -5.96 3.10
C THR A 5 -12.90 -6.00 3.84
N LEU A 6 -12.48 -4.85 4.38
CA LEU A 6 -11.30 -4.76 5.25
C LEU A 6 -11.66 -5.17 6.69
N LYS A 7 -10.96 -6.16 7.25
CA LYS A 7 -11.06 -6.51 8.68
C LYS A 7 -10.46 -5.35 9.50
N LYS A 8 -11.20 -4.88 10.51
CA LYS A 8 -10.77 -3.78 11.37
C LYS A 8 -9.56 -4.19 12.23
N PRO A 9 -8.55 -3.31 12.39
CA PRO A 9 -7.42 -3.55 13.29
C PRO A 9 -7.87 -3.54 14.76
N LYS A 10 -7.10 -4.21 15.62
CA LYS A 10 -7.41 -4.35 17.06
C LYS A 10 -7.01 -3.11 17.88
N ALA A 11 -6.06 -2.30 17.39
CA ALA A 11 -5.57 -1.12 18.09
C ALA A 11 -6.32 0.15 17.67
N SER A 12 -6.59 1.05 18.62
CA SER A 12 -7.20 2.36 18.39
C SER A 12 -6.14 3.40 18.02
N CYS A 13 -6.51 4.37 17.18
CA CYS A 13 -5.63 5.45 16.74
C CYS A 13 -6.40 6.75 16.60
N ASN A 14 -5.74 7.87 16.90
CA ASN A 14 -6.29 9.23 16.80
C ASN A 14 -5.80 10.01 15.57
N ASP A 15 -5.24 9.33 14.55
CA ASP A 15 -4.78 9.98 13.32
C ASP A 15 -5.93 10.33 12.37
N VAL A 16 -5.95 11.59 11.94
CA VAL A 16 -6.91 12.14 10.97
C VAL A 16 -6.83 11.40 9.62
N ASN A 17 -5.63 10.97 9.25
CA ASN A 17 -5.35 10.28 7.99
C ASN A 17 -5.52 8.75 8.06
N CYS A 18 -5.95 8.21 9.20
CA CYS A 18 -6.18 6.78 9.32
C CYS A 18 -7.46 6.38 8.55
N PRO A 19 -7.43 5.32 7.72
CA PRO A 19 -8.60 4.85 6.97
C PRO A 19 -9.70 4.21 7.84
N PHE A 20 -9.41 3.85 9.10
CA PHE A 20 -10.37 3.21 10.01
C PHE A 20 -10.96 4.15 11.06
N HIS A 21 -10.12 5.00 11.67
CA HIS A 21 -10.50 5.90 12.76
C HIS A 21 -10.57 7.37 12.32
N GLY A 22 -10.00 7.71 11.17
CA GLY A 22 -9.98 9.06 10.63
C GLY A 22 -11.14 9.35 9.67
N LYS A 23 -11.01 10.46 8.93
CA LYS A 23 -12.03 10.93 7.98
C LYS A 23 -11.79 10.42 6.55
N LEU A 24 -10.67 9.74 6.30
CA LEU A 24 -10.27 9.29 4.97
C LEU A 24 -11.05 8.05 4.53
N SER A 25 -11.81 8.18 3.43
CA SER A 25 -12.52 7.06 2.83
C SER A 25 -11.62 6.25 1.90
N VAL A 26 -11.59 4.93 2.06
CA VAL A 26 -10.88 4.02 1.15
C VAL A 26 -11.68 3.87 -0.15
N ARG A 27 -11.06 4.23 -1.29
CA ARG A 27 -11.67 4.16 -2.63
C ARG A 27 -10.62 3.80 -3.66
N GLY A 28 -11.05 3.19 -4.77
CA GLY A 28 -10.17 2.91 -5.91
C GLY A 28 -9.57 1.51 -5.90
N LYS A 29 -8.29 1.41 -6.27
CA LYS A 29 -7.59 0.14 -6.50
C LYS A 29 -6.90 -0.34 -5.22
N VAL A 30 -7.00 -1.64 -4.94
CA VAL A 30 -6.21 -2.33 -3.91
C VAL A 30 -4.96 -2.90 -4.56
N LEU A 31 -3.80 -2.65 -3.96
CA LEU A 31 -2.50 -3.10 -4.45
C LEU A 31 -1.82 -3.92 -3.36
N GLU A 32 -1.18 -5.01 -3.76
CA GLU A 32 -0.35 -5.84 -2.89
C GLU A 32 1.13 -5.60 -3.24
N GLY A 33 1.99 -5.58 -2.22
CA GLY A 33 3.41 -5.34 -2.36
C GLY A 33 4.16 -5.57 -1.05
N VAL A 34 5.48 -5.49 -1.12
CA VAL A 34 6.38 -5.75 0.02
C VAL A 34 6.85 -4.42 0.60
N VAL A 35 6.84 -4.29 1.93
CA VAL A 35 7.39 -3.10 2.61
C VAL A 35 8.92 -3.13 2.52
N VAL A 36 9.52 -2.06 1.98
CA VAL A 36 10.99 -1.96 1.84
C VAL A 36 11.59 -1.01 2.87
N SER A 37 10.84 0.00 3.31
CA SER A 37 11.31 0.92 4.34
C SER A 37 10.17 1.54 5.12
N ASP A 38 10.41 1.67 6.41
CA ASP A 38 9.53 2.17 7.48
C ASP A 38 10.14 3.37 8.23
N LYS A 39 11.23 3.95 7.70
CA LYS A 39 12.00 5.00 8.38
C LYS A 39 11.28 6.34 8.54
N MET A 40 10.17 6.56 7.84
CA MET A 40 9.44 7.81 7.87
C MET A 40 8.30 7.75 8.88
N ASP A 41 8.05 8.85 9.58
CA ASP A 41 6.93 8.94 10.51
C ASP A 41 5.60 8.69 9.78
N LYS A 42 4.88 7.65 10.24
CA LYS A 42 3.55 7.25 9.76
C LYS A 42 3.46 6.99 8.25
N THR A 43 4.57 6.68 7.58
CA THR A 43 4.63 6.44 6.14
C THR A 43 5.58 5.29 5.82
N VAL A 44 5.14 4.35 4.99
CA VAL A 44 5.94 3.21 4.53
C VAL A 44 6.09 3.23 3.02
N ILE A 45 7.23 2.73 2.53
CA ILE A 45 7.46 2.58 1.10
C ILE A 45 7.19 1.12 0.72
N VAL A 46 6.13 0.92 -0.07
CA VAL A 46 5.75 -0.39 -0.61
C VAL A 46 6.38 -0.55 -1.99
N ARG A 47 7.09 -1.66 -2.19
CA ARG A 47 7.63 -2.07 -3.48
C ARG A 47 6.71 -3.09 -4.14
N ARG A 48 6.48 -2.88 -5.43
CA ARG A 48 5.77 -3.82 -6.29
C ARG A 48 6.68 -4.25 -7.43
N ASP A 49 7.04 -5.52 -7.45
CA ASP A 49 7.77 -6.14 -8.54
C ASP A 49 6.78 -6.61 -9.62
N TYR A 50 7.12 -6.34 -10.88
CA TYR A 50 6.34 -6.81 -12.02
C TYR A 50 7.23 -7.11 -13.21
N LEU A 51 6.74 -7.95 -14.12
CA LEU A 51 7.41 -8.30 -15.35
C LEU A 51 6.93 -7.38 -16.47
N HIS A 52 7.85 -6.70 -17.12
CA HIS A 52 7.57 -5.85 -18.28
C HIS A 52 7.97 -6.60 -19.56
N TYR A 53 7.05 -6.69 -20.52
CA TYR A 53 7.30 -7.37 -21.78
C TYR A 53 8.03 -6.44 -22.76
N VAL A 54 9.09 -6.94 -23.40
CA VAL A 54 9.86 -6.22 -24.41
C VAL A 54 9.56 -6.83 -25.79
N PRO A 55 8.74 -6.17 -26.64
CA PRO A 55 8.26 -6.75 -27.90
C PRO A 55 9.39 -7.15 -28.86
N LYS A 56 10.45 -6.32 -28.95
CA LYS A 56 11.59 -6.55 -29.84
C LYS A 56 12.30 -7.89 -29.59
N TYR A 57 12.40 -8.30 -28.33
CA TYR A 57 13.11 -9.51 -27.94
C TYR A 57 12.18 -10.64 -27.53
N MET A 58 10.86 -10.42 -27.55
CA MET A 58 9.84 -11.35 -27.06
C MET A 58 10.15 -11.92 -25.67
N ARG A 59 10.69 -11.07 -24.77
CA ARG A 59 11.15 -11.46 -23.43
C ARG A 59 10.60 -10.53 -22.36
N TYR A 60 10.56 -11.01 -21.12
CA TYR A 60 10.20 -10.20 -19.96
C TYR A 60 11.43 -9.73 -19.20
N GLU A 61 11.42 -8.47 -18.78
CA GLU A 61 12.38 -7.90 -17.85
C GLU A 61 11.72 -7.67 -16.49
N ARG A 62 12.49 -7.81 -15.40
CA ARG A 62 12.01 -7.51 -14.05
C ARG A 62 12.11 -6.01 -13.81
N ARG A 63 10.99 -5.38 -13.47
CA ARG A 63 10.92 -3.99 -13.03
C ARG A 63 10.29 -3.91 -11.65
N HIS A 64 10.57 -2.81 -10.95
CA HIS A 64 9.96 -2.53 -9.67
C HIS A 64 9.47 -1.09 -9.59
N SER A 65 8.31 -0.87 -9.00
CA SER A 65 7.82 0.46 -8.63
C SER A 65 7.79 0.60 -7.12
N ARG A 66 8.03 1.82 -6.62
CA ARG A 66 7.91 2.19 -5.21
C ARG A 66 6.70 3.10 -5.06
N ILE A 67 5.84 2.79 -4.09
CA ILE A 67 4.61 3.53 -3.81
C ILE A 67 4.65 3.91 -2.33
N PRO A 68 4.62 5.22 -2.00
CA PRO A 68 4.48 5.65 -0.62
C PRO A 68 3.04 5.37 -0.14
N ALA A 69 2.91 4.76 1.02
CA ALA A 69 1.63 4.46 1.66
C ALA A 69 1.63 4.98 3.10
N HIS A 70 0.48 5.46 3.56
CA HIS A 70 0.32 5.92 4.93
C HIS A 70 0.19 4.71 5.88
N ASN A 71 1.01 4.69 6.93
CA ASN A 71 1.00 3.67 7.98
C ASN A 71 0.51 4.31 9.28
N PRO A 72 -0.80 4.17 9.62
CA PRO A 72 -1.29 4.64 10.91
C PRO A 72 -0.79 3.73 12.05
N PRO A 73 -0.67 4.24 13.28
CA PRO A 73 -0.22 3.47 14.43
C PRO A 73 -1.16 2.33 14.83
N CYS A 74 -2.36 2.25 14.23
CA CYS A 74 -3.23 1.08 14.29
C CYS A 74 -2.62 -0.18 13.67
N ILE A 75 -1.85 0.00 12.60
CA ILE A 75 -1.35 -1.08 11.76
C ILE A 75 0.11 -1.38 12.11
N ASN A 76 0.92 -0.35 12.41
CA ASN A 76 2.33 -0.47 12.80
C ASN A 76 3.04 -1.58 12.01
N ALA A 77 2.94 -1.49 10.68
CA ALA A 77 3.62 -2.39 9.74
C ALA A 77 5.10 -2.02 9.60
#